data_AF-A0A101QTP6-F1
#
_entry.id   AF-A0A101QTP6-F1
#
_cell.length_a   1.000
_cell.length_b   1.000
_cell.length_c   1.000
_cell.angle_alpha   90.00
_cell.angle_beta   90.00
_cell.angle_gamma   90.00
#
_symmetry.space_group_name_H-M   'P 1'
#
loop_
_entity.id
_entity.type
_entity.pdbx_description
1 polymer ?
#
loop_
_entity_poly.entity_id
_entity_poly.type
_entity_poly.pdbx_seq_one_letter_code
_entity_poly.pdbx_strand_id
1 'polypeptide(L)' 'MDDYDVFDLQDSDFAPVEATGRRLALLTLEEAHDLLRLLVTLAQESGPVSPEADRLAKEIAARIPSEN' A
#
# COMPACT_ATOMS: atom_id res chain seq x y z
N MET A 1 -34.24 9.18 20.64
CA MET A 1 -33.58 10.07 19.66
C MET A 1 -32.12 10.06 20.02
N ASP A 2 -31.31 9.56 19.09
CA ASP A 2 -29.85 9.47 19.06
C ASP A 2 -29.12 8.64 20.12
N ASP A 3 -28.97 7.36 19.82
CA ASP A 3 -27.65 6.73 19.93
C ASP A 3 -27.16 6.50 18.50
N TYR A 4 -26.27 7.37 18.03
CA TYR A 4 -25.56 7.20 16.77
C TYR A 4 -24.56 6.05 16.96
N ASP A 5 -24.92 4.87 16.45
CA ASP A 5 -24.02 3.73 16.29
C ASP A 5 -22.78 4.20 15.53
N VAL A 6 -21.68 4.32 16.28
CA VAL A 6 -20.36 4.65 15.77
C VAL A 6 -19.92 3.48 14.91
N PHE A 7 -20.12 3.64 13.60
CA PHE A 7 -19.33 3.05 12.54
C PHE A 7 -18.78 1.67 12.87
N ASP A 8 -19.65 0.67 12.74
CA ASP A 8 -19.27 -0.70 12.41
C ASP A 8 -18.71 -0.70 10.97
N LEU A 9 -17.60 0.01 10.80
CA LEU A 9 -16.69 -0.10 9.66
C LEU A 9 -16.04 -1.47 9.81
N GLN A 10 -16.84 -2.48 9.44
CA GLN A 10 -16.44 -3.71 8.80
C GLN A 10 -14.94 -3.93 8.97
N ASP A 11 -14.59 -4.72 9.99
CA ASP A 11 -13.39 -5.53 10.03
C ASP A 11 -13.08 -5.90 8.59
N SER A 12 -12.15 -5.16 7.98
CA SER A 12 -11.80 -5.37 6.59
C SER A 12 -11.18 -6.75 6.63
N ASP A 13 -11.90 -7.72 6.08
CA ASP A 13 -11.48 -9.10 5.85
C ASP A 13 -10.23 -9.07 4.94
N PHE A 14 -9.12 -8.62 5.51
CA PHE A 14 -7.78 -8.78 4.99
C PHE A 14 -7.40 -10.21 5.33
N ALA A 15 -8.14 -11.16 4.75
CA ALA A 15 -7.74 -12.55 4.74
C ALA A 15 -6.30 -12.56 4.21
N PRO A 16 -5.31 -12.99 5.01
CA PRO A 16 -3.97 -13.13 4.51
C PRO A 16 -4.05 -14.26 3.50
N VAL A 17 -4.09 -13.91 2.21
CA VAL A 17 -3.72 -14.87 1.17
C VAL A 17 -2.37 -15.39 1.62
N GLU A 18 -2.28 -16.69 1.94
CA GLU A 18 -1.04 -17.39 2.24
C GLU A 18 -0.12 -17.20 1.04
N ALA A 19 0.60 -16.08 1.04
CA ALA A 19 1.60 -15.78 0.05
C ALA A 19 2.71 -16.80 0.32
N THR A 20 2.80 -17.81 -0.55
CA THR A 20 3.83 -18.86 -0.50
C THR A 20 5.25 -18.30 -0.68
N GLY A 21 5.40 -16.97 -0.77
CA GLY A 21 6.66 -16.25 -0.80
C GLY A 21 7.07 -15.76 0.58
N ARG A 22 8.35 -15.97 0.92
CA ARG A 22 8.96 -15.39 2.12
C ARG A 22 8.74 -13.88 2.13
N ARG A 23 8.16 -13.35 3.20
CA ARG A 23 8.08 -11.89 3.41
C ARG A 23 9.50 -11.33 3.48
N LEU A 24 9.77 -10.29 2.71
CA LEU A 24 11.00 -9.52 2.81
C LEU A 24 11.11 -8.88 4.22
N ALA A 25 12.32 -8.50 4.61
CA ALA A 25 12.53 -7.72 5.83
C ALA A 25 11.70 -6.43 5.77
N LEU A 26 11.27 -5.95 6.95
CA LEU A 26 10.49 -4.72 7.04
C LEU A 26 11.34 -3.53 6.60
N LEU A 27 10.79 -2.69 5.73
CA LEU A 27 11.34 -1.39 5.39
C LEU A 27 11.12 -0.43 6.57
N THR A 28 12.03 0.52 6.76
CA THR A 28 11.75 1.70 7.58
C THR A 28 10.68 2.57 6.91
N LEU A 29 10.05 3.48 7.66
CA LEU A 29 9.05 4.39 7.10
C LEU A 29 9.63 5.25 5.97
N GLU A 30 10.84 5.77 6.18
CA GLU A 30 11.59 6.55 5.19
C GLU A 30 11.86 5.74 3.91
N GLU A 31 12.39 4.52 4.06
CA GLU A 31 12.63 3.61 2.93
C GLU A 31 11.35 3.29 2.15
N ALA A 32 10.22 3.17 2.86
CA ALA A 32 8.94 2.89 2.23
C ALA A 32 8.39 4.10 1.44
N HIS A 33 8.60 5.32 1.92
CA HIS A 33 8.29 6.54 1.17
C HIS A 33 9.18 6.72 -0.05
N ASP A 34 10.48 6.46 0.08
CA ASP A 34 11.42 6.56 -1.04
C ASP A 34 11.12 5.54 -2.13
N LEU A 35 10.81 4.29 -1.74
CA LEU A 35 10.36 3.27 -2.68
C LEU A 35 9.05 3.68 -3.37
N LEU A 36 8.09 4.24 -2.62
CA LEU A 36 6.84 4.73 -3.21
C LEU A 36 7.11 5.83 -4.25
N ARG A 37 7.96 6.81 -3.94
CA ARG A 37 8.35 7.87 -4.88
C ARG A 37 8.95 7.30 -6.15
N LEU A 38 9.87 6.35 -6.04
CA LEU A 38 10.50 5.68 -7.18
C LEU A 38 9.47 4.97 -8.07
N LEU A 39 8.55 4.21 -7.47
CA LEU A 39 7.51 3.48 -8.22
C LEU A 39 6.57 4.44 -8.94
N VAL A 40 6.19 5.55 -8.32
CA VAL A 40 5.36 6.58 -8.96
C VAL A 40 6.09 7.21 -10.15
N THR A 41 7.39 7.49 -10.03
CA THR A 41 8.20 8.00 -11.15
C THR A 41 8.22 7.00 -12.31
N LEU A 42 8.50 5.72 -12.03
CA LEU A 42 8.53 4.68 -13.06
C LEU A 42 7.15 4.45 -13.71
N ALA A 43 6.06 4.59 -12.96
CA ALA A 43 4.71 4.52 -13.49
C ALA A 43 4.43 5.62 -14.53
N GLN A 44 5.05 6.80 -14.40
CA GLN A 44 4.87 7.93 -15.31
C GLN A 44 5.69 7.83 -16.60
N GLU A 45 6.80 7.09 -16.59
CA GLU A 45 7.73 6.98 -17.74
C GLU A 45 7.16 6.21 -18.95
N SER A 46 5.92 5.70 -18.89
CA SER A 46 5.24 4.98 -19.98
C SER A 46 6.04 3.80 -20.56
N GLY A 47 6.90 3.19 -19.74
CA GLY A 47 7.70 2.03 -20.08
C GLY A 47 6.97 0.69 -19.91
N PRO A 48 7.58 -0.43 -20.32
CA PRO A 48 6.97 -1.77 -20.19
C PRO A 48 6.66 -2.16 -18.75
N VAL A 49 7.35 -1.57 -17.77
CA VAL A 49 7.14 -1.80 -16.34
C VAL A 49 6.16 -0.81 -15.69
N SER A 50 5.71 0.22 -16.40
CA SER A 50 4.81 1.26 -15.86
C SER A 50 3.52 0.70 -15.23
N PRO A 51 2.80 -0.26 -15.86
CA PRO A 51 1.60 -0.85 -15.25
C PRO A 51 1.88 -1.60 -13.95
N GLU A 52 3.02 -2.28 -13.86
CA GLU A 52 3.42 -3.01 -12.67
C GLU A 52 3.88 -2.05 -11.56
N ALA A 53 4.61 -1.00 -11.93
CA ALA A 53 5.03 0.06 -11.01
C ALA A 53 3.81 0.78 -10.41
N ASP A 54 2.78 1.10 -11.21
CA ASP A 54 1.54 1.72 -10.74
C ASP A 54 0.79 0.81 -9.75
N ARG A 55 0.69 -0.50 -10.06
CA ARG A 55 0.06 -1.47 -9.15
C ARG A 55 0.80 -1.53 -7.81
N LEU A 56 2.12 -1.65 -7.84
CA LEU A 56 2.94 -1.74 -6.64
C LEU A 56 2.92 -0.44 -5.84
N ALA A 57 2.93 0.73 -6.50
CA ALA A 57 2.79 2.02 -5.84
C ALA A 57 1.49 2.10 -5.04
N LYS A 58 0.37 1.66 -5.61
CA LYS A 58 -0.93 1.61 -4.92
C LYS A 58 -0.91 0.64 -3.74
N GLU A 59 -0.33 -0.54 -3.89
CA GLU A 59 -0.20 -1.52 -2.81
C GLU A 59 0.64 -1.01 -1.63
N ILE A 60 1.74 -0.29 -1.90
CA ILE A 60 2.59 0.29 -0.87
C ILE A 60 1.91 1.50 -0.22
N ALA A 61 1.32 2.40 -1.01
CA ALA A 61 0.62 3.58 -0.50
C ALA A 61 -0.52 3.22 0.46
N ALA A 62 -1.20 2.10 0.23
CA ALA A 62 -2.25 1.60 1.13
C ALA A 62 -1.73 1.05 2.48
N ARG A 63 -0.42 0.79 2.61
CA ARG A 63 0.20 0.15 3.79
C ARG A 63 1.10 1.08 4.59
N ILE A 64 1.52 2.21 4.03
CA ILE A 64 2.41 3.16 4.71
C ILE A 64 1.59 4.33 5.28
N PRO A 65 1.87 4.77 6.52
CA PRO A 65 1.36 6.04 7.04
C PRO A 65 1.76 7.22 6.14
N SER A 66 0.96 8.29 6.13
CA SER A 66 1.37 9.54 5.48
C SER A 66 2.56 10.18 6.21
N GLU A 67 3.44 10.87 5.47
CA GLU A 67 4.44 11.76 6.08
C GLU A 67 3.71 12.87 6.86
N ASN A 68 4.16 13.12 8.10
CA ASN A 68 3.71 14.23 8.95
C ASN A 68 4.48 15.51 8.63
#